data_AF-A0A3R6W6U8-F1
#
_entry.id   AF-A0A3R6W6U8-F1
#
_cell.length_a   1.000
_cell.length_b   1.000
_cell.length_c   1.000
_cell.angle_alpha   90.00
_cell.angle_beta   90.00
_cell.angle_gamma   90.00
#
_symmetry.space_group_name_H-M   'P 1'
#
loop_
_entity.id
_entity.type
_entity.pdbx_description
1 polymer ?
#
loop_
_entity_poly.entity_id
_entity_poly.type
_entity_poly.pdbx_seq_one_letter_code
_entity_poly.pdbx_strand_id
1 'polypeptide(L)'
;METPRVRRELSYENKMEVVTRLQKLTIMGKLVRGAISTTAKHMQLHRTTVSNVWEGFKRNSRMSSGKLGRVGGKKINTSSIVSTLVSEVPEEQRSTMRDISQATGLSMGTLSRRLKDGTIERKNTRLKPLLTDANTIERTETPPEVTYEFDAMWDVAVMRLVLEHNGSNHFPLSHLKKDAKRRAGTLSANLSCPASLLG
;
A
#
# COMPACT_ATOMS: atom_id res chain seq x y z
N MET A 1 -8.21 -54.83 9.33
CA MET A 1 -9.24 -54.21 8.46
C MET A 1 -9.31 -52.73 8.82
N GLU A 2 -8.63 -51.87 8.05
CA GLU A 2 -8.75 -50.42 8.25
C GLU A 2 -10.14 -49.96 7.78
N THR A 3 -10.99 -49.56 8.71
CA THR A 3 -12.24 -48.90 8.34
C THR A 3 -11.93 -47.42 8.06
N PRO A 4 -12.17 -46.92 6.84
CA PRO A 4 -11.85 -45.54 6.51
C PRO A 4 -12.71 -44.61 7.38
N ARG A 5 -12.07 -43.60 8.00
CA ARG A 5 -12.78 -42.60 8.81
C ARG A 5 -13.86 -41.92 7.96
N VAL A 6 -15.11 -42.05 8.39
CA VAL A 6 -16.25 -41.38 7.74
C VAL A 6 -16.11 -39.87 7.92
N ARG A 7 -15.83 -39.16 6.84
CA ARG A 7 -15.80 -37.69 6.83
C ARG A 7 -17.23 -37.15 6.69
N ARG A 8 -17.53 -36.02 7.33
CA ARG A 8 -18.83 -35.33 7.20
C ARG A 8 -19.15 -34.92 5.76
N GLU A 9 -18.14 -34.72 4.92
CA GLU A 9 -18.29 -34.30 3.52
C GLU A 9 -17.98 -35.44 2.56
N LEU A 10 -18.75 -35.48 1.47
CA LEU A 10 -18.50 -36.38 0.36
C LEU A 10 -17.17 -36.02 -0.33
N SER A 11 -16.28 -37.01 -0.44
CA SER A 11 -14.99 -36.86 -1.14
C SER A 11 -15.18 -36.40 -2.59
N TYR A 12 -14.16 -35.76 -3.17
CA TYR A 12 -14.16 -35.41 -4.58
C TYR A 12 -14.34 -36.66 -5.47
N GLU A 13 -13.69 -37.77 -5.12
CA GLU A 13 -13.80 -39.03 -5.85
C GLU A 13 -15.25 -39.52 -5.91
N ASN A 14 -15.93 -39.62 -4.76
CA ASN A 14 -17.32 -40.04 -4.71
C ASN A 14 -18.25 -39.05 -5.41
N LYS A 15 -17.95 -37.74 -5.40
CA LYS A 15 -18.71 -36.76 -6.20
C LYS A 15 -18.54 -37.02 -7.68
N MET A 16 -17.34 -37.33 -8.15
CA MET A 16 -17.08 -37.66 -9.55
C MET A 16 -17.72 -38.97 -9.97
N GLU A 17 -17.71 -39.99 -9.11
CA GLU A 17 -18.41 -41.25 -9.37
C GLU A 17 -19.93 -41.05 -9.54
N VAL A 18 -20.55 -40.21 -8.70
CA VAL A 18 -21.95 -39.78 -8.88
C VAL A 18 -22.16 -39.17 -10.27
N VAL A 19 -21.28 -38.24 -10.66
CA VAL A 19 -21.38 -37.53 -11.95
C VAL A 19 -21.23 -38.48 -13.13
N THR A 20 -20.18 -39.30 -13.14
CA THR A 20 -19.92 -40.28 -14.21
C THR A 20 -21.12 -41.21 -14.41
N ARG A 21 -21.77 -41.62 -13.32
CA ARG A 21 -22.93 -42.49 -13.40
C ARG A 21 -24.18 -41.79 -13.91
N LEU A 22 -24.43 -40.55 -13.50
CA LEU A 22 -25.54 -39.76 -14.02
C LEU A 22 -25.34 -39.39 -15.50
N GLN A 23 -24.09 -39.14 -15.92
CA GLN A 23 -23.76 -38.94 -17.34
C GLN A 23 -24.12 -40.17 -18.19
N LYS A 24 -23.82 -41.39 -17.73
CA LYS A 24 -24.24 -42.64 -18.40
C LYS A 24 -25.76 -42.80 -18.52
N LEU A 25 -26.52 -42.13 -17.64
CA LEU A 25 -27.99 -42.14 -17.62
C LEU A 25 -28.60 -40.89 -18.27
N THR A 26 -27.80 -40.13 -19.02
CA THR A 26 -28.25 -38.94 -19.74
C THR A 26 -28.50 -39.30 -21.19
N ILE A 27 -29.74 -39.09 -21.65
CA ILE A 27 -30.17 -39.36 -23.03
C ILE A 27 -30.63 -38.03 -23.62
N MET A 28 -30.10 -37.67 -24.79
CA MET A 28 -30.41 -36.39 -25.47
C MET A 28 -30.24 -35.16 -24.55
N GLY A 29 -29.19 -35.16 -23.73
CA GLY A 29 -28.90 -34.07 -22.80
C GLY A 29 -29.84 -33.96 -21.59
N LYS A 30 -30.79 -34.89 -21.43
CA LYS A 30 -31.71 -34.94 -20.28
C LYS A 30 -31.46 -36.19 -19.45
N LEU A 31 -31.49 -36.00 -18.14
CA LEU A 31 -31.33 -37.10 -17.20
C LEU A 31 -32.63 -37.92 -17.15
N VAL A 32 -32.52 -39.25 -17.29
CA VAL A 32 -33.67 -40.16 -17.25
C VAL A 32 -34.40 -40.06 -15.90
N ARG A 33 -35.74 -40.14 -15.94
CA ARG A 33 -36.57 -40.11 -14.73
C ARG A 33 -36.13 -41.20 -13.75
N GLY A 34 -35.92 -40.82 -12.49
CA GLY A 34 -35.51 -41.75 -11.43
C GLY A 34 -34.01 -42.04 -11.37
N ALA A 35 -33.19 -41.58 -12.33
CA ALA A 35 -31.74 -41.81 -12.32
C ALA A 35 -31.06 -41.33 -11.02
N ILE A 36 -31.49 -40.19 -10.48
CA ILE A 36 -31.01 -39.67 -9.18
C ILE A 36 -31.28 -40.69 -8.06
N SER A 37 -32.49 -41.25 -8.01
CA SER A 37 -32.86 -42.22 -6.97
C SER A 37 -32.12 -43.54 -7.13
N THR A 38 -31.87 -43.97 -8.36
CA THR A 38 -31.13 -45.21 -8.66
C THR A 38 -29.67 -45.08 -8.25
N THR A 39 -29.02 -43.97 -8.62
CA THR A 39 -27.63 -43.67 -8.21
C THR A 39 -27.51 -43.53 -6.70
N ALA A 40 -28.46 -42.85 -6.05
CA ALA A 40 -28.52 -42.70 -4.60
C ALA A 40 -28.55 -44.05 -3.86
N LYS A 41 -29.41 -44.97 -4.31
CA LYS A 41 -29.52 -46.32 -3.71
C LYS A 41 -28.20 -47.10 -3.80
N HIS A 42 -27.57 -47.12 -4.96
CA HIS A 42 -26.35 -47.91 -5.14
C HIS A 42 -25.12 -47.26 -4.48
N MET A 43 -25.04 -45.93 -4.40
CA MET A 43 -23.96 -45.27 -3.67
C MET A 43 -24.24 -45.10 -2.18
N GLN A 44 -25.40 -45.58 -1.70
CA GLN A 44 -25.87 -45.42 -0.32
C GLN A 44 -25.85 -43.97 0.16
N LEU A 45 -26.24 -43.05 -0.72
CA LEU A 45 -26.33 -41.61 -0.44
C LEU A 45 -27.79 -41.17 -0.40
N HIS A 46 -28.07 -40.08 0.32
CA HIS A 46 -29.39 -39.46 0.25
C HIS A 46 -29.63 -38.83 -1.13
N ARG A 47 -30.86 -38.93 -1.65
CA ARG A 47 -31.21 -38.44 -2.99
C ARG A 47 -30.90 -36.96 -3.21
N THR A 48 -31.02 -36.13 -2.16
CA THR A 48 -30.71 -34.70 -2.24
C THR A 48 -29.22 -34.45 -2.38
N THR A 49 -28.36 -35.27 -1.78
CA THR A 49 -26.90 -35.19 -1.95
C THR A 49 -26.53 -35.43 -3.40
N VAL A 50 -27.07 -36.49 -4.01
CA VAL A 50 -26.86 -36.81 -5.43
C VAL A 50 -27.35 -35.66 -6.33
N SER A 51 -28.54 -35.12 -6.04
CA SER A 51 -29.08 -33.96 -6.76
C SER A 51 -28.18 -32.73 -6.63
N ASN A 52 -27.72 -32.40 -5.42
CA ASN A 52 -26.85 -31.24 -5.17
C ASN A 52 -25.49 -31.37 -5.86
N VAL A 53 -24.95 -32.60 -5.92
CA VAL A 53 -23.72 -32.90 -6.65
C VAL A 53 -23.92 -32.68 -8.15
N TRP A 54 -25.02 -33.19 -8.74
CA TRP A 54 -25.33 -33.01 -10.15
C TRP A 54 -25.54 -31.53 -10.52
N GLU A 55 -26.33 -30.79 -9.75
CA GLU A 55 -26.51 -29.35 -9.93
C GLU A 55 -25.21 -28.57 -9.69
N GLY A 56 -24.39 -29.03 -8.75
CA GLY A 56 -23.06 -28.48 -8.48
C GLY A 56 -22.12 -28.65 -9.67
N PHE A 57 -22.09 -29.84 -10.26
CA PHE A 57 -21.30 -30.17 -11.44
C PHE A 57 -21.70 -29.32 -12.65
N LYS A 58 -23.01 -29.19 -12.93
CA LYS A 58 -23.51 -28.33 -14.01
C LYS A 58 -23.09 -26.87 -13.86
N ARG A 59 -22.96 -26.37 -12.63
CA ARG A 59 -22.47 -25.02 -12.34
C ARG A 59 -20.94 -24.90 -12.41
N ASN A 60 -20.24 -25.90 -11.89
CA ASN A 60 -18.78 -25.95 -11.85
C ASN A 60 -18.29 -27.40 -11.71
N SER A 61 -17.60 -27.90 -12.73
CA SER A 61 -17.07 -29.26 -12.79
C SER A 61 -16.15 -29.62 -11.62
N ARG A 62 -15.45 -28.63 -11.05
CA ARG A 62 -14.50 -28.85 -9.95
C ARG A 62 -15.18 -29.07 -8.60
N MET A 63 -16.46 -28.68 -8.45
CA MET A 63 -17.28 -28.86 -7.25
C MET A 63 -16.54 -28.56 -5.92
N SER A 64 -15.79 -27.44 -5.91
CA SER A 64 -14.99 -27.02 -4.76
C SER A 64 -15.85 -26.76 -3.53
N SER A 65 -15.27 -26.92 -2.34
CA SER A 65 -16.02 -26.67 -1.10
C SER A 65 -16.38 -25.20 -0.97
N GLY A 66 -17.67 -24.90 -0.87
CA GLY A 66 -18.17 -23.54 -0.59
C GLY A 66 -17.86 -23.02 0.82
N LYS A 67 -17.16 -23.83 1.63
CA LYS A 67 -16.67 -23.47 2.97
C LYS A 67 -15.33 -22.76 2.93
N LEU A 68 -14.57 -22.87 1.83
CA LEU A 68 -13.28 -22.19 1.71
C LEU A 68 -13.50 -20.68 1.90
N GLY A 69 -12.80 -20.09 2.88
CA GLY A 69 -12.96 -18.67 3.26
C GLY A 69 -14.20 -18.32 4.09
N ARG A 70 -15.13 -19.26 4.32
CA ARG A 70 -16.33 -19.08 5.20
C ARG A 70 -16.19 -19.79 6.55
N VAL A 71 -14.99 -20.25 6.86
CA VAL A 71 -14.67 -20.93 8.11
C VAL A 71 -14.01 -19.96 9.09
N GLY A 72 -14.30 -20.16 10.38
CA GLY A 72 -13.75 -19.35 11.47
C GLY A 72 -14.70 -18.26 11.97
N GLY A 73 -14.39 -17.74 13.16
CA GLY A 73 -15.13 -16.63 13.75
C GLY A 73 -14.90 -15.32 12.97
N LYS A 74 -15.87 -14.41 13.06
CA LYS A 74 -15.76 -13.06 12.47
C LYS A 74 -14.57 -12.33 13.11
N LYS A 75 -13.72 -11.70 12.29
CA LYS A 75 -12.63 -10.85 12.78
C LYS A 75 -13.22 -9.54 13.29
N ILE A 76 -13.15 -9.31 14.60
CA ILE A 76 -13.63 -8.08 15.25
C ILE A 76 -12.62 -6.94 15.03
N ASN A 77 -11.34 -7.22 15.28
CA ASN A 77 -10.27 -6.23 15.18
C ASN A 77 -9.76 -6.11 13.74
N THR A 78 -10.55 -5.47 12.87
CA THR A 78 -10.17 -5.18 11.47
C THR A 78 -8.99 -4.22 11.39
N SER A 79 -8.25 -4.24 10.27
CA SER A 79 -7.07 -3.39 10.07
C SER A 79 -7.34 -1.91 10.31
N SER A 80 -8.43 -1.39 9.74
CA SER A 80 -8.86 0.00 9.90
C SER A 80 -9.13 0.37 11.35
N ILE A 81 -9.96 -0.44 12.04
CA ILE A 81 -10.32 -0.23 13.45
C ILE A 81 -9.06 -0.15 14.31
N VAL A 82 -8.12 -1.07 14.11
CA VAL A 82 -6.87 -1.07 14.88
C VAL A 82 -6.02 0.17 14.57
N SER A 83 -5.91 0.56 13.30
CA SER A 83 -5.15 1.76 12.91
C SER A 83 -5.73 3.03 13.54
N THR A 84 -7.05 3.18 13.51
CA THR A 84 -7.76 4.31 14.14
C THR A 84 -7.50 4.34 15.64
N LEU A 85 -7.72 3.23 16.36
CA LEU A 85 -7.51 3.18 17.81
C LEU A 85 -6.06 3.48 18.21
N VAL A 86 -5.09 2.93 17.48
CA VAL A 86 -3.67 3.19 17.77
C VAL A 86 -3.30 4.63 17.45
N SER A 87 -3.90 5.23 16.42
CA SER A 87 -3.69 6.65 16.05
C SER A 87 -4.34 7.65 17.02
N GLU A 88 -5.23 7.23 17.90
CA GLU A 88 -5.84 8.10 18.91
C GLU A 88 -5.01 8.15 20.21
N VAL A 89 -4.17 7.14 20.48
CA VAL A 89 -3.33 7.08 21.69
C VAL A 89 -2.28 8.20 21.67
N PRO A 90 -2.02 8.99 22.72
CA PRO A 90 -0.92 9.96 22.70
C PRO A 90 0.45 9.32 22.40
N GLU A 91 1.36 10.03 21.72
CA GLU A 91 2.66 9.46 21.30
C GLU A 91 3.49 8.92 22.47
N GLU A 92 3.43 9.59 23.62
CA GLU A 92 4.07 9.20 24.88
C GLU A 92 3.66 7.79 25.34
N GLN A 93 2.42 7.38 25.04
CA GLN A 93 1.84 6.10 25.42
C GLN A 93 1.92 5.05 24.30
N ARG A 94 2.65 5.33 23.21
CA ARG A 94 2.89 4.39 22.10
C ARG A 94 4.26 3.71 22.15
N SER A 95 5.00 3.85 23.26
CA SER A 95 6.40 3.43 23.35
C SER A 95 6.58 1.91 23.24
N THR A 96 5.76 1.15 23.96
CA THR A 96 5.75 -0.32 23.92
C THR A 96 4.40 -0.85 23.47
N MET A 97 4.38 -2.07 22.93
CA MET A 97 3.09 -2.75 22.67
C MET A 97 2.24 -2.87 23.94
N ARG A 98 2.87 -2.91 25.12
CA ARG A 98 2.19 -3.05 26.40
C ARG A 98 1.45 -1.76 26.77
N ASP A 99 2.05 -0.60 26.52
CA ASP A 99 1.41 0.70 26.70
C ASP A 99 0.23 0.88 25.74
N ILE A 100 0.43 0.55 24.46
CA ILE A 100 -0.64 0.57 23.44
C ILE A 100 -1.77 -0.37 23.84
N SER A 101 -1.45 -1.55 24.39
CA SER A 101 -2.46 -2.52 24.84
C SER A 101 -3.31 -1.96 25.99
N GLN A 102 -2.70 -1.30 26.96
CA GLN A 102 -3.42 -0.67 28.07
C GLN A 102 -4.25 0.52 27.60
N ALA A 103 -3.72 1.35 26.70
CA ALA A 103 -4.41 2.54 26.20
C ALA A 103 -5.60 2.21 25.27
N THR A 104 -5.45 1.20 24.39
CA THR A 104 -6.48 0.85 23.39
C THR A 104 -7.42 -0.28 23.82
N GLY A 105 -7.10 -1.02 24.89
CA GLY A 105 -7.79 -2.25 25.28
C GLY A 105 -7.57 -3.43 24.32
N LEU A 106 -6.74 -3.28 23.28
CA LEU A 106 -6.39 -4.37 22.37
C LEU A 106 -5.44 -5.34 23.05
N SER A 107 -5.65 -6.65 22.85
CA SER A 107 -4.71 -7.64 23.39
C SER A 107 -3.32 -7.52 22.75
N MET A 108 -2.27 -7.77 23.55
CA MET A 108 -0.90 -7.88 23.07
C MET A 108 -0.74 -8.78 21.84
N GLY A 109 -1.47 -9.91 21.80
CA GLY A 109 -1.43 -10.83 20.66
C GLY A 109 -2.09 -10.26 19.40
N THR A 110 -3.10 -9.40 19.53
CA THR A 110 -3.68 -8.65 18.40
C THR A 110 -2.67 -7.66 17.86
N LEU A 111 -2.07 -6.84 18.73
CA LEU A 111 -1.07 -5.83 18.34
C LEU A 111 0.15 -6.47 17.68
N SER A 112 0.66 -7.58 18.23
CA SER A 112 1.79 -8.31 17.65
C SER A 112 1.52 -8.84 16.24
N ARG A 113 0.32 -9.38 15.98
CA ARG A 113 -0.08 -9.82 14.64
C ARG A 113 -0.22 -8.64 13.68
N ARG A 114 -0.85 -7.56 14.13
CA ARG A 114 -1.04 -6.33 13.34
C ARG A 114 0.28 -5.66 12.96
N LEU A 115 1.28 -5.78 13.83
CA LEU A 115 2.64 -5.32 13.58
C LEU A 115 3.38 -6.18 12.56
N LYS A 116 3.17 -7.51 12.56
CA LYS A 116 3.73 -8.43 11.56
C LYS A 116 3.09 -8.26 10.19
N ASP A 117 1.78 -8.03 10.17
CA ASP A 117 1.00 -7.82 8.95
C ASP A 117 1.18 -6.41 8.37
N GLY A 118 1.96 -5.53 9.02
CA GLY A 118 2.22 -4.15 8.55
C GLY A 118 1.07 -3.16 8.76
N THR A 119 0.02 -3.54 9.49
CA THR A 119 -1.08 -2.61 9.85
C THR A 119 -0.60 -1.51 10.78
N ILE A 120 0.32 -1.84 11.68
CA ILE A 120 1.02 -0.91 12.56
C ILE A 120 2.49 -1.05 12.23
N GLU A 121 3.23 0.05 12.16
CA GLU A 121 4.66 0.05 11.91
C GLU A 121 5.41 0.71 13.06
N ARG A 122 6.65 0.28 13.28
CA ARG A 122 7.55 0.99 14.20
C ARG A 122 8.16 2.18 13.47
N LYS A 123 7.94 3.38 14.00
CA LYS A 123 8.64 4.59 13.57
C LYS A 123 9.59 5.01 14.67
N ASN A 124 10.81 5.38 14.29
CA ASN A 124 11.80 5.92 15.20
C ASN A 124 11.89 7.42 14.96
N THR A 125 11.65 8.21 16.01
CA THR A 125 11.73 9.68 15.97
C THR A 125 13.10 10.21 16.42
N ARG A 126 14.09 9.34 16.70
CA ARG A 126 15.44 9.79 17.09
C ARG A 126 16.10 10.61 15.99
N LEU A 127 16.06 11.93 16.15
CA LEU A 127 16.86 12.90 15.42
C LEU A 127 18.27 12.92 16.01
N LYS A 128 19.30 12.88 15.14
CA LYS A 128 20.68 13.20 15.51
C LYS A 128 21.15 14.37 14.64
N PRO A 129 21.78 15.41 15.22
CA PRO A 129 22.04 15.64 16.65
C PRO A 129 20.75 15.92 17.46
N LEU A 130 20.82 15.73 18.79
CA LEU A 130 19.73 16.15 19.68
C LEU A 130 19.56 17.67 19.56
N LEU A 131 18.31 18.15 19.62
CA LEU A 131 18.07 19.59 19.79
C LEU A 131 18.55 19.98 21.19
N THR A 132 19.74 20.57 21.27
CA THR A 132 20.16 21.36 22.43
C THR A 132 19.66 22.78 22.27
N ASP A 133 19.55 23.52 23.38
CA ASP A 133 19.11 24.92 23.36
C ASP A 133 19.97 25.76 22.41
N ALA A 134 21.29 25.53 22.39
CA ALA A 134 22.22 26.14 21.45
C ALA A 134 21.89 25.85 19.96
N ASN A 135 21.59 24.60 19.61
CA ASN A 135 21.22 24.20 18.24
C ASN A 135 19.84 24.73 17.83
N THR A 136 18.97 25.00 18.81
CA THR A 136 17.64 25.56 18.57
C THR A 136 17.78 27.05 18.23
N ILE A 137 18.58 27.78 19.01
CA ILE A 137 18.89 29.19 18.80
C ILE A 137 19.56 29.40 17.43
N GLU A 138 20.60 28.63 17.10
CA GLU A 138 21.29 28.70 15.80
C GLU A 138 20.34 28.46 14.60
N ARG A 139 19.32 27.63 14.76
CA ARG A 139 18.32 27.38 13.70
C ARG A 139 17.26 28.47 13.60
N THR A 140 16.94 29.16 14.69
CA THR A 140 15.90 30.20 14.73
C THR A 140 16.44 31.60 14.48
N GLU A 141 17.75 31.80 14.66
CA GLU A 141 18.43 33.04 14.29
C GLU A 141 18.51 33.13 12.76
N THR A 142 17.58 33.87 12.16
CA THR A 142 17.76 34.38 10.80
C THR A 142 19.11 35.12 10.75
N PRO A 143 20.02 34.77 9.82
CA PRO A 143 21.33 35.41 9.76
C PRO A 143 21.17 36.94 9.72
N PRO A 144 21.95 37.71 10.49
CA PRO A 144 22.00 39.15 10.32
C PRO A 144 22.41 39.42 8.88
N GLU A 145 21.59 40.22 8.19
CA GLU A 145 21.71 40.68 6.80
C GLU A 145 23.11 40.48 6.20
N VAL A 146 23.34 39.29 5.62
CA VAL A 146 24.60 39.00 4.93
C VAL A 146 24.53 39.81 3.64
N THR A 147 25.23 40.94 3.60
CA THR A 147 25.42 41.69 2.36
C THR A 147 26.32 40.87 1.47
N TYR A 148 25.71 40.09 0.58
CA TYR A 148 26.43 39.45 -0.52
C TYR A 148 26.92 40.56 -1.46
N GLU A 149 28.24 40.76 -1.52
CA GLU A 149 28.86 41.59 -2.55
C GLU A 149 28.78 40.81 -3.88
N PHE A 150 27.60 40.83 -4.51
CA PHE A 150 27.41 40.26 -5.84
C PHE A 150 28.24 41.07 -6.85
N ASP A 151 28.85 40.38 -7.82
CA ASP A 151 29.63 40.97 -8.91
C ASP A 151 28.65 41.64 -9.89
N ALA A 152 28.04 42.75 -9.44
CA ALA A 152 26.72 43.26 -9.81
C ALA A 152 26.48 43.43 -11.32
N MET A 153 27.54 43.56 -12.12
CA MET A 153 27.42 43.61 -13.57
C MET A 153 27.00 42.28 -14.20
N TRP A 154 27.42 41.15 -13.62
CA TRP A 154 27.21 39.82 -14.20
C TRP A 154 25.90 39.20 -13.79
N ASP A 155 25.53 39.32 -12.53
CA ASP A 155 24.28 38.74 -12.05
C ASP A 155 23.09 39.44 -12.71
N VAL A 156 23.18 40.76 -12.91
CA VAL A 156 22.15 41.50 -13.66
C VAL A 156 22.16 41.16 -15.15
N ALA A 157 23.32 41.05 -15.80
CA ALA A 157 23.38 40.72 -17.23
C ALA A 157 22.92 39.28 -17.52
N VAL A 158 23.32 38.33 -16.68
CA VAL A 158 22.91 36.92 -16.79
C VAL A 158 21.44 36.78 -16.37
N MET A 159 20.99 37.39 -15.27
CA MET A 159 19.56 37.35 -14.90
C MET A 159 18.69 37.99 -15.97
N ARG A 160 19.09 39.15 -16.54
CA ARG A 160 18.33 39.77 -17.64
C ARG A 160 18.21 38.79 -18.82
N LEU A 161 19.31 38.18 -19.24
CA LEU A 161 19.29 37.25 -20.37
C LEU A 161 18.46 35.98 -20.07
N VAL A 162 18.55 35.47 -18.84
CA VAL A 162 17.73 34.34 -18.35
C VAL A 162 16.25 34.71 -18.34
N LEU A 163 15.90 35.91 -17.89
CA LEU A 163 14.52 36.42 -17.88
C LEU A 163 13.99 36.66 -19.30
N GLU A 164 14.78 37.26 -20.19
CA GLU A 164 14.43 37.46 -21.61
C GLU A 164 14.15 36.14 -22.35
N HIS A 165 14.79 35.05 -21.91
CA HIS A 165 14.64 33.72 -22.50
C HIS A 165 13.84 32.74 -21.62
N ASN A 166 13.08 33.23 -20.63
CA ASN A 166 12.24 32.43 -19.71
C ASN A 166 12.97 31.21 -19.10
N GLY A 167 14.27 31.34 -18.80
CA GLY A 167 15.06 30.25 -18.23
C GLY A 167 15.39 29.09 -19.19
N SER A 168 15.22 29.26 -20.50
CA SER A 168 15.63 28.25 -21.50
C SER A 168 17.15 28.13 -21.59
N ASN A 169 17.69 26.93 -21.73
CA ASN A 169 19.15 26.71 -21.87
C ASN A 169 19.66 26.81 -23.32
N HIS A 170 18.81 27.22 -24.28
CA HIS A 170 19.14 27.23 -25.72
C HIS A 170 19.78 28.52 -26.22
N PHE A 171 20.24 29.42 -25.34
CA PHE A 171 20.95 30.63 -25.72
C PHE A 171 22.43 30.57 -25.26
N PRO A 172 23.39 30.92 -26.14
CA PRO A 172 24.79 30.94 -25.76
C PRO A 172 25.11 32.19 -24.91
N LEU A 173 25.59 31.98 -23.68
CA LEU A 173 26.14 33.06 -22.85
C LEU A 173 27.48 33.54 -23.42
N SER A 174 27.54 34.80 -23.86
CA SER A 174 28.79 35.38 -24.38
C SER A 174 29.83 35.56 -23.27
N HIS A 175 31.09 35.20 -23.55
CA HIS A 175 32.18 35.32 -22.58
C HIS A 175 32.67 36.77 -22.46
N LEU A 176 32.16 37.49 -21.46
CA LEU A 176 32.36 38.94 -21.26
C LEU A 176 33.75 39.37 -20.72
N LYS A 177 34.74 38.46 -20.65
CA LYS A 177 36.16 38.73 -20.32
C LYS A 177 36.37 39.50 -18.99
N LYS A 178 35.84 38.98 -17.88
CA LYS A 178 35.86 39.60 -16.53
C LYS A 178 37.23 40.14 -16.12
N ASP A 179 38.23 39.26 -16.17
CA ASP A 179 39.55 39.56 -15.62
C ASP A 179 40.28 40.63 -16.43
N ALA A 180 39.99 40.73 -17.73
CA ALA A 180 40.53 41.79 -18.57
C ALA A 180 39.94 43.16 -18.20
N LYS A 181 38.62 43.22 -17.98
CA LYS A 181 37.93 44.47 -17.58
C LYS A 181 38.25 44.89 -16.14
N ARG A 182 38.39 43.93 -15.22
CA ARG A 182 38.88 44.17 -13.85
C ARG A 182 40.29 44.75 -13.86
N ARG A 183 41.22 44.16 -14.60
CA ARG A 183 42.59 44.68 -14.75
C ARG A 183 42.64 46.07 -15.38
N ALA A 184 41.69 46.38 -16.26
CA ALA A 184 41.57 47.70 -16.90
C ALA A 184 40.78 48.73 -16.08
N GLY A 185 40.25 48.38 -14.90
CA GLY A 185 39.47 49.31 -14.05
C GLY A 185 38.14 49.79 -14.64
N THR A 186 37.63 49.13 -15.69
CA THR A 186 36.42 49.54 -16.44
C THR A 186 35.20 48.66 -16.16
N LEU A 187 35.27 47.81 -15.13
CA LEU A 187 34.14 47.00 -14.68
C LEU A 187 33.11 47.90 -13.98
N SER A 188 31.93 48.11 -14.55
CA SER A 188 30.92 48.98 -13.93
C SER A 188 30.34 48.33 -12.67
N ALA A 189 30.39 49.01 -11.53
CA ALA A 189 29.91 48.48 -10.25
C ALA A 189 28.38 48.59 -10.06
N ASN A 190 27.69 49.44 -10.82
CA ASN A 190 26.26 49.69 -10.63
C ASN A 190 25.52 49.78 -11.98
N LEU A 191 24.56 48.89 -12.21
CA LEU A 191 23.65 48.94 -13.35
C LEU A 191 22.20 48.88 -12.84
N SER A 192 21.35 49.80 -13.32
CA SER A 192 19.92 49.86 -12.98
C SER A 192 19.11 48.89 -13.83
N CYS A 193 18.28 48.04 -13.19
CA CYS A 193 17.38 47.12 -13.89
C CYS A 193 15.94 47.66 -13.85
N PRO A 194 15.23 47.83 -14.99
CA PRO A 194 13.86 48.33 -14.99
C PRO A 194 12.90 47.28 -14.42
N ALA A 195 12.03 47.72 -13.51
CA ALA A 195 11.08 46.86 -12.80
C ALA A 195 10.10 46.09 -13.70
N SER A 196 9.91 46.52 -14.97
CA SER A 196 9.06 45.84 -15.95
C SER A 196 9.52 44.43 -16.33
N LEU A 197 10.75 44.03 -15.96
CA LEU A 197 11.31 42.70 -16.22
C LEU A 197 11.22 41.74 -15.03
N LEU A 198 10.81 42.20 -13.84
CA LEU A 198 10.75 41.40 -12.60
C LEU A 198 9.34 40.87 -12.31
N GLY A 199 8.63 40.43 -13.35
CA GLY A 199 7.20 40.04 -13.30
C GLY A 199 6.77 39.24 -12.07
#